data_AF-A0A7I7Q7A0-F1
#
_entry.id   AF-A0A7I7Q7A0-F1
#
_cell.length_a   1.000
_cell.length_b   1.000
_cell.length_c   1.000
_cell.angle_alpha   90.00
_cell.angle_beta   90.00
_cell.angle_gamma   90.00
#
_symmetry.space_group_name_H-M   'P 1'
#
loop_
_entity.id
_entity.type
_entity.pdbx_description
1 polymer ?
#
loop_
_entity_poly.entity_id
_entity_poly.type
_entity_poly.pdbx_seq_one_letter_code
_entity_poly.pdbx_strand_id
1 'polypeptide(L)'
;MRPTLSGVGFKLDEIQDTEIYGDRAAWASYYRGEDCKLQVCWSARDDGIDFMLAPLDAPNEFGLVNRSKKWQFMLMLSNAHVGRAAPGLDADENEVMSRLEALFKVHFPSACDALRSRDAR
;
A
#
# COMPACT_ATOMS: atom_id res chain seq x y z
N MET A 1 -5.52 -6.17 15.50
CA MET A 1 -4.05 -6.28 15.77
C MET A 1 -3.35 -5.43 14.72
N ARG A 2 -2.66 -4.32 15.05
CA ARG A 2 -1.96 -3.49 14.04
C ARG A 2 -0.69 -4.23 13.62
N PRO A 3 -0.52 -4.70 12.36
CA PRO A 3 0.75 -5.24 11.92
C PRO A 3 1.74 -4.08 11.98
N THR A 4 2.67 -4.11 12.94
CA THR A 4 3.54 -2.96 13.20
C THR A 4 4.61 -2.93 12.11
N LEU A 5 4.33 -2.20 11.02
CA LEU A 5 5.26 -1.87 9.93
C LEU A 5 6.59 -1.25 10.45
N SER A 6 6.61 -0.83 11.72
CA SER A 6 7.82 -0.47 12.47
C SER A 6 8.89 -1.57 12.50
N GLY A 7 8.52 -2.85 12.44
CA GLY A 7 9.48 -3.96 12.32
C GLY A 7 10.22 -3.99 10.98
N VAL A 8 9.72 -3.26 9.98
CA VAL A 8 10.28 -3.15 8.61
C VAL A 8 10.87 -1.75 8.36
N GLY A 9 11.09 -0.95 9.42
CA GLY A 9 11.70 0.38 9.31
C GLY A 9 10.74 1.51 8.90
N PHE A 10 9.45 1.24 8.78
CA PHE A 10 8.45 2.27 8.47
C PHE A 10 7.91 2.93 9.73
N LYS A 11 7.83 4.26 9.70
CA LYS A 11 7.17 5.07 10.74
C LYS A 11 5.85 5.59 10.21
N LEU A 12 4.82 5.60 11.05
CA LEU A 12 3.56 6.26 10.70
C LEU A 12 3.82 7.75 10.49
N ASP A 13 3.40 8.28 9.35
CA ASP A 13 3.53 9.68 8.95
C ASP A 13 2.19 10.41 9.15
N GLU A 14 1.11 9.84 8.63
CA GLU A 14 -0.22 10.46 8.65
C GLU A 14 -1.33 9.40 8.58
N ILE A 15 -2.49 9.69 9.18
CA ILE A 15 -3.72 8.91 9.01
C ILE A 15 -4.78 9.85 8.42
N GLN A 16 -5.37 9.42 7.32
CA GLN A 16 -6.53 10.04 6.68
C GLN A 16 -7.70 9.06 6.83
N ASP A 17 -8.45 9.22 7.92
CA ASP A 17 -9.55 8.34 8.30
C ASP A 17 -10.85 8.62 7.54
N THR A 18 -10.96 9.81 6.95
CA THR A 18 -12.15 10.29 6.25
C THR A 18 -11.75 10.76 4.85
N GLU A 19 -11.95 9.89 3.86
CA GLU A 19 -11.78 10.22 2.44
C GLU A 19 -12.99 9.73 1.63
N ILE A 20 -13.26 10.37 0.48
CA ILE A 20 -14.34 9.96 -0.43
C ILE A 20 -13.75 9.62 -1.80
N TYR A 21 -13.89 8.36 -2.22
CA TYR A 21 -13.48 7.88 -3.53
C TYR A 21 -14.69 7.41 -4.33
N GLY A 22 -15.01 8.13 -5.41
CA GLY A 22 -16.14 7.80 -6.29
C GLY A 22 -17.46 7.66 -5.54
N ASP A 23 -17.75 8.63 -4.67
CA ASP A 23 -18.93 8.73 -3.79
C ASP A 23 -19.01 7.68 -2.66
N ARG A 24 -17.91 6.97 -2.39
CA ARG A 24 -17.83 5.97 -1.34
C ARG A 24 -16.74 6.28 -0.33
N ALA A 25 -16.96 5.85 0.91
CA ALA A 25 -15.99 6.02 1.97
C ALA A 25 -14.67 5.31 1.64
N ALA A 26 -13.58 5.98 1.98
CA ALA A 26 -12.23 5.48 1.86
C ALA A 26 -11.41 6.00 3.04
N TRP A 27 -10.28 5.36 3.28
CA TRP A 27 -9.28 5.82 4.23
C TRP A 27 -7.88 5.45 3.73
N ALA A 28 -6.89 6.17 4.23
CA ALA A 28 -5.49 5.89 3.98
C ALA A 28 -4.65 6.09 5.24
N SER A 29 -3.63 5.27 5.40
CA SER A 29 -2.55 5.47 6.36
C SER A 29 -1.24 5.58 5.60
N TYR A 30 -0.49 6.64 5.88
CA TYR A 30 0.77 6.96 5.25
C TYR A 30 1.90 6.60 6.21
N TYR A 31 2.90 5.92 5.67
CA TYR A 31 4.10 5.52 6.38
C TYR A 31 5.32 6.00 5.62
N ARG A 32 6.34 6.43 6.36
CA ARG A 32 7.62 6.87 5.82
C ARG A 32 8.71 5.90 6.23
N GLY A 33 9.37 5.31 5.24
CA GLY A 33 10.59 4.53 5.41
C GLY A 33 11.83 5.37 5.11
N GLU A 34 13.00 4.73 5.12
CA GLU A 34 14.26 5.38 4.74
C GLU A 34 14.36 5.62 3.24
N ASP A 35 13.85 4.69 2.42
CA ASP A 35 14.00 4.70 0.97
C ASP A 35 12.75 5.16 0.21
N CYS A 36 11.55 4.96 0.78
CA CYS A 36 10.28 5.30 0.14
C CYS A 36 9.17 5.59 1.15
N LYS A 37 8.05 6.09 0.66
CA LYS A 37 6.78 6.14 1.38
C LYS A 37 5.89 4.95 0.99
N LEU A 38 5.09 4.51 1.96
CA LEU A 38 4.09 3.46 1.83
C LEU A 38 2.72 4.02 2.22
N GLN A 39 1.71 3.76 1.42
CA GLN A 39 0.32 4.01 1.74
C GLN A 39 -0.39 2.67 1.82
N VAL A 40 -1.11 2.47 2.92
CA VAL A 40 -2.12 1.43 3.07
C VAL A 40 -3.47 2.12 2.94
N CYS A 41 -4.25 1.75 1.94
CA CYS A 41 -5.54 2.37 1.69
C CYS A 41 -6.64 1.33 1.53
N TRP A 42 -7.86 1.75 1.81
CA TRP A 42 -9.06 0.97 1.55
C TRP A 42 -10.12 1.86 0.94
N SER A 43 -10.96 1.27 0.09
CA SER A 43 -12.16 1.92 -0.39
C SER A 43 -13.34 0.95 -0.40
N ALA A 44 -14.50 1.43 0.03
CA ALA A 44 -15.76 0.69 -0.11
C ALA A 44 -16.19 0.48 -1.57
N ARG A 45 -15.49 1.10 -2.54
CA ARG A 45 -15.72 0.87 -3.96
C ARG A 45 -15.17 -0.47 -4.42
N ASP A 46 -13.93 -0.76 -4.01
CA ASP A 46 -13.17 -1.93 -4.46
C ASP A 46 -13.15 -3.04 -3.40
N ASP A 47 -13.68 -2.76 -2.21
CA ASP A 47 -13.83 -3.67 -1.06
C ASP A 47 -12.53 -4.41 -0.71
N GLY A 48 -11.42 -3.67 -0.79
CA GLY A 48 -10.08 -4.22 -0.68
C GLY A 48 -9.12 -3.24 -0.05
N ILE A 49 -8.10 -3.80 0.60
CA ILE A 49 -6.93 -3.05 1.06
C ILE A 49 -5.88 -3.10 -0.04
N ASP A 50 -5.39 -1.93 -0.44
CA ASP A 50 -4.32 -1.76 -1.40
C ASP A 50 -3.06 -1.21 -0.74
N PHE A 51 -1.92 -1.54 -1.34
CA PHE A 51 -0.61 -1.02 -0.97
C PHE A 51 -0.05 -0.19 -2.11
N MET A 52 0.29 1.06 -1.81
CA MET A 52 0.90 1.98 -2.78
C MET A 52 2.25 2.48 -2.28
N LEU A 53 3.19 2.65 -3.20
CA LEU A 53 4.51 3.18 -2.92
C LEU A 53 4.69 4.52 -3.63
N ALA A 54 5.46 5.41 -2.98
CA ALA A 54 5.83 6.69 -3.56
C ALA A 54 7.24 7.13 -3.13
N PRO A 55 7.88 8.03 -3.90
CA PRO A 55 9.15 8.64 -3.53
C PRO A 55 9.03 9.43 -2.21
N LEU A 56 10.16 9.65 -1.54
CA LEU A 56 10.20 10.35 -0.24
C LEU A 56 9.71 11.81 -0.29
N ASP A 57 9.80 12.44 -1.45
CA ASP A 57 9.37 13.81 -1.72
C ASP A 57 7.91 13.91 -2.18
N ALA A 58 7.20 12.77 -2.28
CA ALA A 58 5.80 12.76 -2.67
C ALA A 58 4.92 13.36 -1.56
N PRO A 59 3.93 14.19 -1.92
CA PRO A 59 2.91 14.63 -0.97
C PRO A 59 2.05 13.44 -0.51
N ASN A 60 1.54 13.50 0.71
CA ASN A 60 0.55 12.54 1.19
C ASN A 60 -0.78 12.82 0.48
N GLU A 61 -1.10 11.98 -0.50
CA GLU A 61 -2.31 12.09 -1.33
C GLU A 61 -2.94 10.70 -1.43
N PHE A 62 -4.27 10.64 -1.49
CA PHE A 62 -4.96 9.37 -1.67
C PHE A 62 -4.58 8.77 -3.03
N GLY A 63 -3.90 7.63 -3.03
CA GLY A 63 -3.18 7.14 -4.20
C GLY A 63 -4.07 6.79 -5.39
N LEU A 64 -5.35 6.49 -5.16
CA LEU A 64 -6.32 6.22 -6.23
C LEU A 64 -6.75 7.49 -7.02
N VAL A 65 -6.52 8.68 -6.47
CA VAL A 65 -6.87 9.98 -7.10
C VAL A 65 -5.71 10.97 -7.11
N ASN A 66 -4.50 10.50 -6.83
CA ASN A 66 -3.33 11.33 -6.58
C ASN A 66 -2.98 12.28 -7.74
N ARG A 67 -3.00 13.60 -7.48
CA ARG A 67 -2.70 14.60 -8.51
C ARG A 67 -1.23 14.59 -8.90
N SER A 68 -0.35 14.29 -7.95
CA SER A 68 1.09 14.17 -8.16
C SER A 68 1.47 13.01 -9.08
N LYS A 69 0.60 12.00 -9.25
CA LYS A 69 0.88 10.73 -9.94
C LYS A 69 2.08 9.95 -9.38
N LYS A 70 2.58 10.34 -8.21
CA LYS A 70 3.77 9.75 -7.58
C LYS A 70 3.48 8.45 -6.83
N TRP A 71 2.24 8.29 -6.35
CA TRP A 71 1.78 7.03 -5.76
C TRP A 71 1.47 6.02 -6.85
N GLN A 72 2.03 4.83 -6.69
CA GLN A 72 1.94 3.73 -7.64
C GLN A 72 1.59 2.44 -6.89
N PHE A 73 0.74 1.60 -7.47
CA PHE A 73 0.41 0.31 -6.86
C PHE A 73 1.66 -0.56 -6.71
N MET A 74 1.87 -1.11 -5.51
CA MET A 74 2.99 -2.01 -5.23
C MET A 74 2.99 -3.22 -6.17
N LEU A 75 1.80 -3.79 -6.43
CA LEU A 75 1.65 -4.92 -7.35
C LEU A 75 1.96 -4.58 -8.81
N MET A 76 1.81 -3.32 -9.22
CA MET A 76 2.17 -2.87 -10.57
C MET A 76 3.66 -2.60 -10.72
N LEU A 77 4.36 -2.29 -9.63
CA LEU A 77 5.79 -2.08 -9.60
C LEU A 77 6.58 -3.40 -9.45
N SER A 78 5.99 -4.38 -8.74
CA SER A 78 6.64 -5.62 -8.40
C SER A 78 6.73 -6.57 -9.60
N ASN A 79 7.92 -7.13 -9.83
CA ASN A 79 8.12 -8.23 -10.79
C ASN A 79 7.97 -9.62 -10.12
N ALA A 80 7.74 -9.65 -8.80
CA ALA A 80 7.53 -10.90 -8.08
C ALA A 80 6.19 -11.53 -8.48
N HIS A 81 6.19 -12.86 -8.65
CA HIS A 81 4.98 -13.62 -8.94
C HIS A 81 4.55 -14.37 -7.68
N VAL A 82 3.33 -14.11 -7.22
CA VAL A 82 2.64 -14.92 -6.21
C VAL A 82 1.37 -15.45 -6.84
N GLY A 83 1.12 -16.75 -6.68
CA GLY A 83 -0.15 -17.35 -7.10
C GLY A 83 -1.32 -16.63 -6.44
N ARG A 84 -2.13 -15.94 -7.24
CA ARG A 84 -3.30 -15.17 -6.81
C ARG A 84 -4.48 -16.12 -6.50
N ALA A 85 -4.35 -17.03 -5.54
CA ALA A 85 -5.53 -17.75 -5.05
C ALA A 85 -6.27 -16.79 -4.11
N ALA A 86 -7.37 -16.15 -4.51
CA ALA A 86 -8.13 -15.23 -3.65
C ALA A 86 -8.47 -15.88 -2.29
N PRO A 87 -8.63 -15.10 -1.20
CA PRO A 87 -9.19 -15.67 0.03
C PRO A 87 -10.53 -16.34 -0.27
N GLY A 88 -10.85 -17.41 0.45
CA GLY A 88 -12.21 -17.95 0.45
C GLY A 88 -13.20 -16.87 0.86
N LEU A 89 -14.45 -16.98 0.41
CA LEU A 89 -15.53 -16.05 0.80
C LEU A 89 -15.83 -16.08 2.32
N ASP A 90 -15.27 -17.06 3.03
CA ASP A 90 -15.37 -17.34 4.46
C ASP A 90 -14.09 -17.01 5.26
N ALA A 91 -13.06 -16.45 4.61
CA ALA A 91 -11.81 -16.11 5.29
C ALA A 91 -12.05 -15.09 6.41
N ASP A 92 -11.56 -15.39 7.60
CA ASP A 92 -11.67 -14.47 8.74
C ASP A 92 -10.67 -13.29 8.63
N GLU A 93 -10.85 -12.29 9.49
CA GLU A 93 -9.99 -11.09 9.51
C GLU A 93 -8.50 -11.42 9.68
N ASN A 94 -8.14 -12.44 10.47
CA ASN A 94 -6.75 -12.83 10.67
C ASN A 94 -6.16 -13.48 9.42
N GLU A 95 -6.93 -14.29 8.71
CA GLU A 95 -6.51 -14.86 7.43
C GLU A 95 -6.30 -13.77 6.38
N VAL A 96 -7.22 -12.81 6.29
CA VAL A 96 -7.10 -11.65 5.40
C VAL A 96 -5.85 -10.84 5.74
N MET A 97 -5.62 -10.54 7.01
CA MET A 97 -4.45 -9.75 7.45
C MET A 97 -3.14 -10.51 7.26
N SER A 98 -3.09 -11.80 7.57
CA SER A 98 -1.90 -12.64 7.35
C SER A 98 -1.55 -12.73 5.87
N ARG A 99 -2.56 -12.78 5.00
CA ARG A 99 -2.38 -12.76 3.55
C ARG A 99 -1.86 -11.41 3.07
N LEU A 100 -2.42 -10.30 3.54
CA LEU A 100 -1.95 -8.96 3.20
C LEU A 100 -0.49 -8.77 3.61
N GLU A 101 -0.11 -9.27 4.78
CA GLU A 101 1.27 -9.28 5.25
C GLU A 101 2.18 -10.12 4.34
N ALA A 102 1.76 -11.32 3.95
CA ALA A 102 2.52 -12.17 3.03
C ALA A 102 2.71 -11.51 1.65
N LEU A 103 1.64 -10.91 1.11
CA LEU A 103 1.67 -10.16 -0.16
C LEU A 103 2.64 -8.99 -0.05
N PHE A 104 2.57 -8.20 1.02
CA PHE A 104 3.50 -7.12 1.28
C PHE A 104 4.95 -7.62 1.32
N LYS A 105 5.26 -8.63 2.13
CA LYS A 105 6.62 -9.16 2.28
C LYS A 105 7.23 -9.65 0.96
N VAL A 106 6.43 -10.29 0.10
CA VAL A 106 6.93 -10.80 -1.18
C VAL A 106 7.14 -9.67 -2.19
N HIS A 107 6.18 -8.75 -2.31
CA HIS A 107 6.20 -7.78 -3.39
C HIS A 107 6.99 -6.51 -3.07
N PHE A 108 7.04 -6.11 -1.79
CA PHE A 108 7.62 -4.85 -1.36
C PHE A 108 9.08 -4.66 -1.79
N PRO A 109 10.02 -5.61 -1.59
CA PRO A 109 11.42 -5.39 -1.97
C PRO A 109 11.57 -5.08 -3.47
N SER A 110 10.97 -5.91 -4.33
CA SER A 110 11.01 -5.70 -5.79
C SER A 110 10.34 -4.40 -6.22
N ALA A 111 9.23 -4.02 -5.57
CA ALA A 111 8.50 -2.80 -5.90
C ALA A 111 9.27 -1.54 -5.47
N CYS A 112 9.91 -1.59 -4.30
CA CYS A 112 10.76 -0.51 -3.80
C CYS A 112 11.97 -0.29 -4.71
N ASP A 113 12.65 -1.36 -5.12
CA ASP A 113 13.79 -1.28 -6.05
C ASP A 113 13.39 -0.68 -7.41
N ALA A 114 12.23 -1.09 -7.93
CA ALA A 114 11.69 -0.57 -9.19
C ALA A 114 11.33 0.92 -9.08
N LEU A 115 10.78 1.35 -7.94
CA LEU A 115 10.47 2.75 -7.67
C LEU A 115 11.75 3.60 -7.63
N ARG A 116 12.75 3.17 -6.86
CA ARG A 116 14.05 3.88 -6.73
C ARG A 116 14.77 4.02 -8.07
N SER A 117 14.72 2.97 -8.89
CA SER A 117 15.32 2.97 -10.22
C SER A 117 14.66 3.97 -11.19
N ARG A 118 13.41 4.37 -10.92
CA ARG A 118 12.68 5.37 -11.69
C ARG A 118 12.97 6.79 -11.22
N ASP A 119 13.12 7.00 -9.91
CA ASP A 119 13.45 8.32 -9.34
C ASP A 119 14.90 8.74 -9.60
N ALA A 120 15.81 7.80 -9.82
CA ALA A 120 17.20 8.08 -10.12
C ALA A 120 17.47 8.51 -11.59
N ARG A 121 16.43 8.61 -12.43
CA ARG A 121 16.52 9.02 -13.84
C ARG A 121 16.04 10.44 -14.04
#